data_AF-A0A2I0K647-F1
#
_entry.id   AF-A0A2I0K647-F1
#
_cell.length_a   1.000
_cell.length_b   1.000
_cell.length_c   1.000
_cell.angle_alpha   90.00
_cell.angle_beta   90.00
_cell.angle_gamma   90.00
#
_symmetry.space_group_name_H-M   'P 1'
#
loop_
_entity.id
_entity.type
_entity.pdbx_description
1 polymer ?
#
loop_
_entity_poly.entity_id
_entity_poly.type
_entity_poly.pdbx_seq_one_letter_code
_entity_poly.pdbx_strand_id
1 'polypeptide(L)'
;MFGNRICVPDDAELKREILAQAHGSPYAMHPGSTKMYYNLKRSYWWYNMKKEIAEYVAECLVYGQSERTIQTLEDMLRACIIEFQGSWDDYLPLMEFAYNNSYQSSIGMAPYESLFWLGLSNTFVLE
;
A
#
# COMPACT_ATOMS: atom_id res chain seq x y z
N MET A 1 14.67 -2.50 35.17
CA MET A 1 14.30 -3.66 34.33
C MET A 1 12.80 -3.55 34.01
N PHE A 2 12.43 -3.16 32.79
CA PHE A 2 11.03 -3.17 32.37
C PHE A 2 10.67 -4.59 31.94
N GLY A 3 9.74 -5.22 32.67
CA GLY A 3 9.53 -6.67 32.74
C GLY A 3 9.72 -7.47 31.44
N ASN A 4 10.49 -8.56 31.55
CA ASN A 4 10.66 -9.70 30.62
C ASN A 4 10.67 -9.47 29.09
N ARG A 5 10.81 -8.22 28.62
CA ARG A 5 10.87 -7.86 27.21
C ARG A 5 12.33 -7.74 26.78
N ILE A 6 12.62 -8.22 25.59
CA ILE A 6 13.91 -8.09 24.94
C ILE A 6 14.00 -6.68 24.34
N CYS A 7 14.98 -5.89 24.77
CA CYS A 7 15.29 -4.62 24.14
C CYS A 7 15.97 -4.89 22.80
N VAL A 8 15.38 -4.40 21.71
CA VAL A 8 15.96 -4.52 20.37
C VAL A 8 16.96 -3.37 20.18
N PRO A 9 18.22 -3.66 19.77
CA PRO A 9 19.19 -2.64 19.39
C PRO A 9 18.69 -1.72 18.27
N ASP A 10 19.34 -0.57 18.09
CA ASP A 10 19.02 0.35 16.99
C ASP A 10 19.62 -0.13 15.66
N ASP A 11 19.18 -1.32 15.23
CA ASP A 11 19.58 -1.98 14.00
C ASP A 11 18.36 -2.11 13.09
N ALA A 12 18.43 -1.45 11.93
CA ALA A 12 17.31 -1.37 11.00
C ALA A 12 16.98 -2.72 10.34
N GLU A 13 17.99 -3.56 10.06
CA GLU A 13 17.76 -4.86 9.45
C GLU A 13 17.09 -5.81 10.44
N LEU A 14 17.58 -5.85 11.67
CA LEU A 14 17.00 -6.67 12.74
C LEU A 14 15.54 -6.27 13.02
N LYS A 15 15.27 -4.97 13.13
CA LYS A 15 13.90 -4.45 13.32
C LYS A 15 13.00 -4.85 12.14
N ARG A 16 13.48 -4.72 10.90
CA ARG A 16 12.74 -5.10 9.70
C ARG A 16 12.42 -6.59 9.66
N GLU A 17 13.37 -7.45 10.08
CA GLU A 17 13.15 -8.89 10.14
C GLU A 17 12.07 -9.25 11.17
N ILE A 18 12.12 -8.64 12.36
CA ILE A 18 11.10 -8.81 13.40
C ILE A 18 9.71 -8.37 12.88
N LEU A 19 9.65 -7.23 12.18
CA LEU A 19 8.41 -6.73 11.56
C LEU A 19 7.88 -7.68 10.49
N ALA A 20 8.76 -8.18 9.61
CA ALA A 20 8.41 -9.12 8.55
C ALA A 20 7.89 -10.45 9.09
N GLN A 21 8.51 -11.01 10.13
CA GLN A 21 8.04 -12.23 10.78
C GLN A 21 6.66 -12.03 11.44
N ALA A 22 6.42 -10.86 12.03
CA ALA A 22 5.11 -10.54 12.63
C ALA A 22 4.02 -10.26 11.60
N HIS A 23 4.40 -9.87 10.38
CA HIS A 23 3.50 -9.59 9.26
C HIS A 23 3.18 -10.85 8.44
N GLY A 24 4.17 -11.71 8.20
CA GLY A 24 4.12 -12.85 7.28
C GLY A 24 3.37 -14.10 7.77
N SER A 25 2.43 -14.00 8.71
CA SER A 25 1.55 -15.15 8.99
C SER A 25 0.64 -15.40 7.78
N PRO A 26 0.62 -16.61 7.19
CA PRO A 26 -0.18 -16.92 6.00
C PRO A 26 -1.69 -16.70 6.16
N TYR A 27 -2.15 -16.55 7.40
CA TYR A 27 -3.56 -16.33 7.77
C TYR A 27 -3.85 -14.89 8.21
N ALA A 28 -2.86 -14.00 8.21
CA ALA A 28 -3.04 -12.61 8.54
C ALA A 28 -3.25 -11.82 7.25
N MET A 29 -4.51 -11.68 6.82
CA MET A 29 -4.93 -10.53 6.01
C MET A 29 -4.32 -9.28 6.67
N HIS A 30 -3.33 -8.66 6.02
CA HIS A 30 -2.48 -7.57 6.51
C HIS A 30 -2.82 -7.10 7.94
N PRO A 31 -2.12 -7.60 8.98
CA PRO A 31 -2.43 -7.22 10.34
C PRO A 31 -2.24 -5.70 10.47
N GLY A 32 -3.31 -4.99 10.81
CA GLY A 32 -3.23 -3.55 11.05
C GLY A 32 -2.19 -3.21 12.11
N SER A 33 -1.62 -2.00 12.04
CA SER A 33 -0.55 -1.51 12.90
C SER A 33 -0.80 -1.75 14.39
N THR A 34 -2.05 -1.60 14.84
CA THR A 34 -2.48 -1.90 16.22
C THR A 34 -2.25 -3.36 16.61
N LYS A 35 -2.62 -4.31 15.74
CA LYS A 35 -2.47 -5.75 16.00
C LYS A 35 -0.99 -6.14 16.02
N MET A 36 -0.20 -5.62 15.07
CA MET A 36 1.25 -5.82 15.05
C MET A 36 1.92 -5.29 16.32
N TYR A 37 1.55 -4.09 16.78
CA TYR A 37 2.07 -3.52 18.02
C TYR A 37 1.78 -4.40 19.24
N TYR A 38 0.55 -4.86 19.41
CA TYR A 38 0.22 -5.72 20.56
C TYR A 38 0.94 -7.06 20.51
N ASN A 39 1.11 -7.65 19.33
CA ASN A 39 1.86 -8.89 19.16
C ASN A 39 3.33 -8.71 19.56
N LEU A 40 3.99 -7.68 19.01
CA LEU A 40 5.41 -7.43 19.22
C LEU A 40 5.71 -6.98 20.65
N LYS A 41 4.83 -6.16 21.26
CA LYS A 41 4.97 -5.66 22.64
C LYS A 41 4.99 -6.79 23.69
N ARG A 42 4.54 -8.00 23.37
CA ARG A 42 4.60 -9.15 24.30
C ARG A 42 6.03 -9.57 24.60
N SER A 43 6.90 -9.48 23.60
CA SER A 43 8.26 -10.03 23.66
C SER A 43 9.35 -8.99 23.45
N TYR A 44 9.07 -7.90 22.73
CA TYR A 44 10.06 -6.92 22.29
C TYR A 44 9.74 -5.50 22.77
N TRP A 45 10.78 -4.68 22.85
CA TRP A 45 10.69 -3.25 23.08
C TRP A 45 11.83 -2.50 22.37
N TRP A 46 11.52 -1.37 21.72
CA TRP A 46 12.51 -0.41 21.22
C TRP A 46 11.92 1.01 21.16
N TYR A 47 12.80 2.01 21.03
CA TYR A 47 12.38 3.41 20.88
C TYR A 47 11.59 3.58 19.57
N ASN A 48 10.53 4.38 19.59
CA ASN A 48 9.63 4.61 18.43
C ASN A 48 8.92 3.37 17.83
N MET A 49 8.90 2.23 18.53
CA MET A 49 8.26 0.99 18.06
C MET A 49 6.86 1.16 17.45
N LYS A 50 5.97 1.97 18.04
CA LYS A 50 4.63 2.21 17.47
C LYS A 50 4.68 2.91 16.11
N LYS A 51 5.58 3.88 15.97
CA LYS A 51 5.74 4.68 14.75
C LYS A 51 6.32 3.81 13.63
N GLU A 52 7.40 3.10 13.92
CA GLU A 52 8.04 2.21 12.94
C GLU A 52 7.10 1.08 12.46
N ILE A 53 6.26 0.54 13.35
CA ILE A 53 5.21 -0.43 12.95
C ILE A 53 4.18 0.21 12.01
N ALA A 54 3.75 1.45 12.29
CA ALA A 54 2.78 2.13 11.44
C ALA A 54 3.35 2.44 10.05
N GLU A 55 4.62 2.87 9.99
CA GLU A 55 5.35 3.11 8.74
C GLU A 55 5.50 1.82 7.93
N TYR A 56 5.94 0.73 8.56
CA TYR A 56 6.06 -0.57 7.90
C TYR A 56 4.72 -1.06 7.33
N VAL A 57 3.64 -0.96 8.10
CA VAL A 57 2.31 -1.37 7.61
C VAL A 57 1.83 -0.47 6.46
N ALA A 58 2.11 0.83 6.50
CA ALA A 58 1.76 1.75 5.43
C ALA A 58 2.52 1.44 4.14
N GLU A 59 3.83 1.15 4.22
CA GLU A 59 4.62 0.69 3.08
C GLU A 59 4.03 -0.59 2.48
N CYS A 60 3.74 -1.60 3.30
CA CYS A 60 3.12 -2.84 2.85
C CYS A 60 1.76 -2.61 2.16
N LEU A 61 0.97 -1.64 2.61
CA LEU A 61 -0.30 -1.28 1.95
C LEU A 61 -0.06 -0.68 0.56
N VAL A 62 0.92 0.23 0.42
CA VAL A 62 1.29 0.84 -0.86
C VAL A 62 1.78 -0.21 -1.85
N TYR A 63 2.67 -1.11 -1.42
CA TYR A 63 3.16 -2.21 -2.26
C TYR A 63 2.00 -3.11 -2.71
N GLY A 64 1.13 -3.55 -1.79
CA GLY A 64 -0.01 -4.39 -2.13
C GLY A 64 -1.04 -3.70 -3.05
N GLN A 65 -1.21 -2.38 -2.93
CA GLN A 65 -2.03 -1.62 -3.87
C GLN A 65 -1.38 -1.57 -5.25
N SER A 66 -0.07 -1.31 -5.33
CA SER A 66 0.65 -1.25 -6.61
C SER A 66 0.59 -2.57 -7.36
N GLU A 67 0.72 -3.72 -6.68
CA GLU A 67 0.64 -5.05 -7.27
C GLU A 67 -0.73 -5.31 -7.92
N ARG A 68 -1.83 -4.93 -7.25
CA ARG A 68 -3.18 -5.06 -7.81
C ARG A 68 -3.41 -4.13 -9.01
N THR A 69 -2.90 -2.90 -8.94
CA THR A 69 -2.98 -1.97 -10.06
C THR A 69 -2.22 -2.51 -11.26
N ILE A 70 -1.00 -3.03 -11.06
CA ILE A 70 -0.21 -3.68 -12.11
C ILE A 70 -0.98 -4.85 -12.71
N GLN A 71 -1.56 -5.74 -11.89
CA GLN A 71 -2.35 -6.87 -12.39
C GLN A 71 -3.55 -6.40 -13.21
N THR A 72 -4.27 -5.37 -12.77
CA THR A 72 -5.41 -4.80 -13.51
C THR A 72 -4.96 -4.26 -14.87
N LEU A 73 -3.83 -3.56 -14.92
CA LEU A 73 -3.25 -3.07 -16.18
C LEU A 73 -2.79 -4.22 -17.08
N GLU A 74 -2.19 -5.27 -16.53
CA GLU A 74 -1.85 -6.47 -17.30
C GLU A 74 -3.09 -7.14 -17.91
N ASP A 75 -4.16 -7.28 -17.14
CA ASP A 75 -5.39 -7.91 -17.61
C ASP A 75 -6.06 -7.08 -18.71
N MET A 76 -6.04 -5.76 -18.58
CA MET A 76 -6.47 -4.83 -19.63
C MET A 76 -5.61 -4.97 -20.89
N LEU A 77 -4.27 -5.01 -20.76
CA LEU A 77 -3.37 -5.22 -21.90
C LEU A 77 -3.65 -6.54 -22.61
N ARG A 78 -3.83 -7.62 -21.85
CA ARG A 78 -4.15 -8.94 -22.41
C ARG A 78 -5.45 -8.91 -23.20
N ALA A 79 -6.49 -8.24 -22.69
CA ALA A 79 -7.75 -8.08 -23.41
C ALA A 79 -7.57 -7.29 -24.73
N CYS A 80 -6.87 -6.15 -24.69
CA CYS A 80 -6.62 -5.33 -25.88
C CYS A 80 -5.83 -6.09 -26.97
N ILE A 81 -4.80 -6.83 -26.58
CA ILE A 81 -3.99 -7.64 -27.51
C ILE A 81 -4.85 -8.73 -28.19
N ILE A 82 -5.74 -9.38 -27.43
CA ILE A 82 -6.65 -10.41 -27.97
C ILE A 82 -7.64 -9.83 -28.97
N GLU A 83 -8.23 -8.67 -28.67
CA GLU A 83 -9.31 -8.09 -29.47
C GLU A 83 -8.83 -7.32 -30.71
N PHE A 84 -7.72 -6.58 -30.61
CA PHE A 84 -7.39 -5.57 -31.61
C PHE A 84 -6.09 -5.83 -32.41
N GLN A 85 -5.32 -6.87 -32.08
CA GLN A 85 -4.06 -7.25 -32.76
C GLN A 85 -3.20 -6.05 -33.21
N GLY A 86 -2.41 -5.47 -32.30
CA GLY A 86 -1.55 -4.32 -32.56
C GLY A 86 -0.44 -4.15 -31.51
N SER A 87 0.35 -3.07 -31.60
CA SER A 87 1.38 -2.78 -30.60
C SER A 87 0.75 -2.33 -29.30
N TRP A 88 1.20 -2.85 -28.16
CA TRP A 88 0.83 -2.40 -26.82
C TRP A 88 0.85 -0.87 -26.65
N ASP A 89 1.79 -0.16 -27.30
CA ASP A 89 1.95 1.30 -27.22
C ASP A 89 0.73 2.07 -27.78
N ASP A 90 0.05 1.52 -28.78
CA ASP A 90 -1.10 2.15 -29.43
C ASP A 90 -2.33 2.18 -28.49
N TYR A 91 -2.36 1.29 -27.50
CA TYR A 91 -3.49 1.13 -26.57
C TYR A 91 -3.25 1.80 -25.21
N LEU A 92 -2.03 2.28 -24.93
CA LEU A 92 -1.72 2.99 -23.69
C LEU A 92 -2.69 4.14 -23.39
N PRO A 93 -3.06 5.02 -24.36
CA PRO A 93 -4.02 6.09 -24.09
C PRO A 93 -5.42 5.59 -23.74
N LEU A 94 -5.88 4.50 -24.37
CA LEU A 94 -7.19 3.90 -24.11
C LEU A 94 -7.24 3.24 -22.73
N MET A 95 -6.15 2.57 -22.35
CA MET A 95 -5.99 1.97 -21.04
C MET A 95 -5.92 3.00 -19.92
N GLU A 96 -5.13 4.07 -20.10
CA GLU A 96 -5.07 5.18 -19.16
C GLU A 96 -6.46 5.79 -18.96
N PHE A 97 -7.20 6.01 -20.06
CA PHE A 97 -8.57 6.48 -20.01
C PHE A 97 -9.49 5.51 -19.26
N ALA A 98 -9.44 4.21 -19.56
CA ALA A 98 -10.27 3.20 -18.91
C ALA A 98 -9.96 3.09 -17.40
N TYR A 99 -8.68 3.10 -17.03
CA TYR A 99 -8.23 3.06 -15.64
C TYR A 99 -8.64 4.32 -14.87
N ASN A 100 -8.43 5.51 -15.45
CA ASN A 100 -8.74 6.78 -14.81
C ASN A 100 -10.23 6.97 -14.58
N ASN A 101 -11.09 6.42 -15.46
CA ASN A 101 -12.55 6.48 -15.36
C ASN A 101 -13.16 5.31 -14.55
N SER A 102 -12.39 4.30 -14.22
CA SER A 102 -12.88 3.14 -13.46
C SER A 102 -12.93 3.46 -11.97
N TYR A 103 -13.98 2.98 -11.31
CA TYR A 103 -14.12 3.11 -9.86
C TYR A 103 -13.03 2.32 -9.12
N GLN A 104 -12.32 2.98 -8.19
CA GLN A 104 -11.33 2.33 -7.35
C GLN A 104 -11.84 2.19 -5.92
N SER A 105 -12.03 0.96 -5.47
CA SER A 105 -12.54 0.66 -4.12
C SER A 105 -11.62 1.15 -3.00
N SER A 106 -10.31 1.28 -3.23
CA SER A 106 -9.35 1.83 -2.27
C SER A 106 -9.45 3.35 -2.11
N ILE A 107 -9.83 4.06 -3.17
CA ILE A 107 -9.97 5.53 -3.17
C ILE A 107 -11.44 5.94 -2.93
N GLY A 108 -12.39 5.03 -3.17
CA GLY A 108 -13.83 5.27 -3.03
C GLY A 108 -14.45 6.03 -4.20
N MET A 109 -13.69 6.29 -5.27
CA MET A 109 -14.10 7.00 -6.49
C MET A 109 -13.18 6.65 -7.66
N ALA A 110 -13.43 7.23 -8.83
CA ALA A 110 -12.50 7.13 -9.98
C ALA A 110 -11.30 8.09 -9.81
N PRO A 111 -10.09 7.72 -10.26
CA PRO A 111 -8.89 8.58 -10.16
C PRO A 111 -9.07 9.99 -10.72
N TYR A 112 -9.74 10.14 -11.88
CA TYR A 112 -9.95 11.48 -12.47
C TYR A 112 -10.78 12.38 -11.55
N GLU A 113 -11.75 11.81 -10.83
CA GLU A 113 -12.58 12.53 -9.86
C GLU A 113 -11.72 12.99 -8.68
N SER A 114 -10.86 12.11 -8.17
CA SER A 114 -9.97 12.45 -7.05
C SER A 114 -9.03 13.62 -7.37
N LEU A 115 -8.47 13.64 -8.59
CA LEU A 115 -7.61 14.72 -9.07
C LEU A 115 -8.38 16.04 -9.20
N PHE A 116 -9.61 15.97 -9.69
CA PHE A 116 -10.48 17.14 -9.80
C PHE A 116 -10.82 17.73 -8.43
N TRP A 117 -11.22 16.90 -7.46
CA TRP A 117 -11.53 17.36 -6.09
C TRP A 117 -10.30 17.92 -5.36
N LEU A 118 -9.13 17.30 -5.52
CA LEU A 118 -7.87 17.83 -4.97
C LEU A 118 -7.48 19.17 -5.62
N GLY A 119 -7.67 19.30 -6.94
CA GLY A 119 -7.47 20.55 -7.66
C GLY A 119 -8.39 21.68 -7.18
N LEU A 120 -9.66 21.37 -6.91
CA LEU A 120 -10.61 22.32 -6.33
C LEU A 120 -10.27 22.70 -4.89
N SER A 121 -9.76 21.77 -4.08
CA SER A 121 -9.34 22.04 -2.70
C SER A 121 -8.16 23.03 -2.64
N ASN A 122 -7.22 22.96 -3.59
CA ASN A 122 -6.11 23.90 -3.68
C ASN A 122 -6.51 25.30 -4.16
N THR A 123 -7.66 25.45 -4.82
CA THR A 123 -8.21 26.78 -5.17
C THR A 123 -8.95 27.47 -4.03
N PHE A 124 -9.31 26.77 -2.95
CA PHE A 124 -10.03 27.35 -1.80
C PHE A 124 -9.12 27.76 -0.61
N VAL A 125 -7.80 27.60 -0.71
CA VAL A 125 -6.83 28.03 0.34
C VAL A 125 -6.07 29.31 -0.06
N LEU A 126 -6.46 29.97 -1.15
CA LEU A 126 -5.85 31.22 -1.63
C LEU A 126 -6.84 32.41 -1.70
N GLU A 127 -7.87 32.43 -0.87
CA GLU A 127 -8.65 33.64 -0.56
C GLU A 127 -8.71 33.90 0.95
#